data_AF-A0A1Y1L8E2-F1
#
_entry.id   AF-A0A1Y1L8E2-F1
#
_cell.length_a   1.000
_cell.length_b   1.000
_cell.length_c   1.000
_cell.angle_alpha   90.00
_cell.angle_beta   90.00
_cell.angle_gamma   90.00
#
_symmetry.space_group_name_H-M   'P 1'
#
loop_
_entity.id
_entity.type
_entity.pdbx_description
1 polymer ?
#
loop_
_entity_poly.entity_id
_entity_poly.type
_entity_poly.pdbx_seq_one_letter_code
_entity_poly.pdbx_strand_id
1 'polypeptide(L)'
;MKESARIALTVARNYLRALDPENKFLENSHLHLHVPEGATPKDGPSAGCTIVTALLSLAKNEPIRQDVAMTGEISLMGKILPVGGIKEKTIAAKRSGVKCIILPEENKKDYNDLPQFITEGLEVHFVNNYNEIFDIVFSPATSTITPPSVSKFTAATV
;
A
#
# COMPACT_ATOMS: atom_id res chain seq x y z
N MET A 1 15.33 -0.27 0.08
CA MET A 1 13.96 -0.84 -0.02
C MET A 1 13.88 -2.36 0.29
N LYS A 2 14.95 -3.17 0.16
CA LYS A 2 14.90 -4.62 0.45
C LYS A 2 14.40 -4.95 1.86
N GLU A 3 14.83 -4.17 2.86
CA GLU A 3 14.43 -4.39 4.25
C GLU A 3 12.94 -4.11 4.48
N SER A 4 12.44 -2.99 3.93
CA SER A 4 11.03 -2.63 3.99
C SER A 4 10.13 -3.70 3.37
N ALA A 5 10.57 -4.35 2.29
CA ALA A 5 9.83 -5.45 1.67
C ALA A 5 9.76 -6.70 2.59
N ARG A 6 10.83 -7.01 3.34
CA ARG A 6 10.85 -8.13 4.30
C ARG A 6 9.97 -7.85 5.52
N ILE A 7 10.04 -6.63 6.05
CA ILE A 7 9.19 -6.19 7.15
C ILE A 7 7.73 -6.23 6.70
N ALA A 8 7.42 -5.68 5.53
CA ALA A 8 6.07 -5.70 4.97
C ALA A 8 5.55 -7.13 4.78
N LEU A 9 6.35 -8.06 4.26
CA LEU A 9 5.94 -9.46 4.15
C LEU A 9 5.66 -10.10 5.51
N THR A 10 6.47 -9.80 6.52
CA THR A 10 6.24 -10.28 7.89
C THR A 10 4.93 -9.75 8.46
N VAL A 11 4.68 -8.45 8.30
CA VAL A 11 3.44 -7.81 8.74
C VAL A 11 2.23 -8.36 7.99
N ALA A 12 2.32 -8.51 6.68
CA ALA A 12 1.24 -9.07 5.85
C ALA A 12 0.89 -10.50 6.26
N ARG A 13 1.88 -11.35 6.55
CA ARG A 13 1.64 -12.71 7.05
C ARG A 13 0.93 -12.70 8.41
N ASN A 14 1.42 -11.89 9.35
CA ASN A 14 0.80 -11.78 10.67
C ASN A 14 -0.64 -11.27 10.58
N TYR A 15 -0.88 -10.27 9.73
CA TYR A 15 -2.20 -9.70 9.52
C TYR A 15 -3.15 -10.70 8.85
N LEU A 16 -2.69 -11.38 7.79
CA LEU A 16 -3.48 -12.39 7.09
C LEU A 16 -3.84 -13.55 8.02
N ARG A 17 -2.90 -14.02 8.85
CA ARG A 17 -3.15 -15.09 9.82
C ARG A 17 -4.21 -14.71 10.86
N ALA A 18 -4.27 -13.45 11.26
CA ALA A 18 -5.30 -12.97 12.19
C ALA A 18 -6.67 -12.85 11.52
N LEU A 19 -6.70 -12.53 10.22
CA LEU A 19 -7.92 -12.34 9.44
C LEU A 19 -8.51 -13.66 8.92
N ASP A 20 -7.66 -14.54 8.39
CA ASP A 20 -7.98 -15.84 7.77
C ASP A 20 -6.84 -16.84 8.07
N PRO A 21 -6.90 -17.57 9.19
CA PRO A 21 -5.85 -18.48 9.63
C PRO A 21 -5.54 -19.64 8.66
N GLU A 22 -6.50 -20.01 7.80
CA GLU A 22 -6.35 -21.10 6.84
C GLU A 22 -5.63 -20.65 5.55
N ASN A 23 -5.58 -19.34 5.29
CA ASN A 23 -4.91 -18.79 4.12
C ASN A 23 -3.40 -18.74 4.30
N LYS A 24 -2.72 -19.79 3.81
CA LYS A 24 -1.26 -19.93 3.81
C LYS A 24 -0.58 -19.41 2.54
N PHE A 25 -1.27 -18.60 1.72
CA PHE A 25 -0.75 -18.17 0.42
C PHE A 25 0.62 -17.48 0.53
N LEU A 26 0.76 -16.53 1.46
CA LEU A 26 2.01 -15.78 1.66
C LEU A 26 3.15 -16.60 2.30
N GLU A 27 2.85 -17.77 2.85
CA GLU A 27 3.84 -18.69 3.42
C GLU A 27 4.38 -19.67 2.36
N ASN A 28 3.49 -20.18 1.51
CA ASN A 28 3.82 -21.27 0.58
C ASN A 28 4.18 -20.81 -0.83
N SER A 29 4.00 -19.53 -1.15
CA SER A 29 4.23 -19.00 -2.50
C SER A 29 5.58 -18.33 -2.65
N HIS A 30 6.15 -18.43 -3.86
CA HIS A 30 7.26 -17.58 -4.26
C HIS A 30 6.71 -16.22 -4.73
N LEU A 31 7.18 -15.13 -4.12
CA LEU A 31 6.67 -13.80 -4.37
C LEU A 31 7.70 -12.96 -5.13
N HIS A 32 7.26 -12.30 -6.21
CA HIS A 32 8.05 -11.33 -6.94
C HIS A 32 7.46 -9.94 -6.70
N LEU A 33 8.20 -9.08 -6.00
CA LEU A 33 7.87 -7.66 -5.86
C LEU A 33 8.58 -6.85 -6.93
N HIS A 34 7.82 -6.28 -7.87
CA HIS A 34 8.35 -5.41 -8.90
C HIS A 34 7.84 -3.98 -8.71
N VAL A 35 8.76 -3.02 -8.68
CA VAL A 35 8.46 -1.60 -8.76
C VAL A 35 9.06 -1.09 -10.08
N PRO A 36 8.25 -0.72 -11.08
CA PRO A 36 8.70 -0.36 -12.43
C PRO A 36 9.75 0.76 -12.47
N GLU A 37 10.36 0.98 -13.64
CA GLU A 37 11.46 1.93 -13.85
C GLU A 37 12.76 1.55 -13.11
N GLY A 38 13.27 0.33 -13.29
CA GLY A 38 14.42 -0.18 -12.53
C GLY A 38 15.71 0.64 -12.60
N ALA A 39 15.84 1.57 -13.55
CA ALA A 39 16.99 2.47 -13.68
C ALA A 39 16.95 3.64 -12.68
N THR A 40 15.79 4.00 -12.13
CA THR A 40 15.66 5.04 -11.09
C THR A 40 15.77 4.38 -9.72
N PRO A 41 16.77 4.73 -8.88
CA PRO A 41 16.90 4.17 -7.55
C PRO A 41 15.65 4.44 -6.72
N LYS A 42 14.96 3.38 -6.31
CA LYS A 42 13.81 3.44 -5.39
C LYS A 42 14.28 2.96 -4.04
N ASP A 43 14.84 3.89 -3.28
CA ASP A 43 15.28 3.62 -1.92
C ASP A 43 14.45 4.40 -0.90
N GLY A 44 14.44 3.90 0.34
CA GLY A 44 13.70 4.46 1.45
C GLY A 44 12.58 3.55 1.97
N PRO A 45 12.21 3.72 3.25
CA PRO A 45 11.25 2.85 3.92
C PRO A 45 9.77 3.22 3.67
N SER A 46 9.52 4.36 3.00
CA SER A 46 8.19 4.96 2.92
C SER A 46 7.14 4.19 2.09
N ALA A 47 7.52 3.10 1.41
CA ALA A 47 6.60 2.24 0.67
C ALA A 47 6.11 1.03 1.50
N GLY A 48 6.49 0.96 2.78
CA GLY A 48 6.20 -0.18 3.65
C GLY A 48 4.71 -0.55 3.69
N CYS A 49 3.84 0.42 3.98
CA CYS A 49 2.40 0.18 4.01
C CYS A 49 1.84 -0.25 2.64
N THR A 50 2.30 0.36 1.55
CA THR A 50 1.89 0.03 0.18
C THR A 50 2.21 -1.43 -0.15
N ILE A 51 3.39 -1.90 0.24
CA ILE A 51 3.82 -3.28 0.00
C ILE A 51 2.92 -4.25 0.78
N VAL A 52 2.60 -3.95 2.05
CA VAL A 52 1.67 -4.79 2.84
C VAL A 52 0.31 -4.88 2.15
N THR A 53 -0.23 -3.74 1.69
CA THR A 53 -1.53 -3.71 1.01
C THR A 53 -1.54 -4.52 -0.28
N ALA A 54 -0.49 -4.39 -1.11
CA ALA A 54 -0.36 -5.18 -2.33
C ALA A 54 -0.29 -6.69 -2.05
N LEU A 55 0.46 -7.09 -1.03
CA LEU A 55 0.57 -8.50 -0.62
C LEU A 55 -0.75 -9.06 -0.09
N LEU A 56 -1.48 -8.30 0.73
CA LEU A 56 -2.79 -8.72 1.23
C LEU A 56 -3.83 -8.80 0.11
N SER A 57 -3.83 -7.85 -0.84
CA SER A 57 -4.71 -7.88 -2.01
C SER A 57 -4.44 -9.12 -2.85
N LEU A 58 -3.17 -9.44 -3.09
CA LEU A 58 -2.77 -10.66 -3.80
C LEU A 58 -3.22 -11.92 -3.06
N ALA A 59 -3.00 -12.00 -1.75
CA ALA A 59 -3.34 -13.19 -0.95
C ALA A 59 -4.85 -13.42 -0.78
N LYS A 60 -5.63 -12.33 -0.72
CA LYS A 60 -7.09 -12.36 -0.63
C LYS A 60 -7.76 -12.51 -1.99
N ASN A 61 -7.01 -12.37 -3.09
CA ASN A 61 -7.53 -12.26 -4.45
C ASN A 61 -8.66 -11.21 -4.53
N GLU A 62 -8.45 -10.07 -3.87
CA GLU A 62 -9.44 -9.02 -3.70
C GLU A 62 -8.83 -7.67 -4.12
N PRO A 63 -9.43 -6.95 -5.07
CA PRO A 63 -8.91 -5.66 -5.49
C PRO A 63 -9.10 -4.61 -4.40
N ILE A 64 -8.12 -3.72 -4.25
CA ILE A 64 -8.27 -2.52 -3.42
C ILE A 64 -8.97 -1.40 -4.20
N ARG A 65 -9.46 -0.37 -3.52
CA ARG A 65 -9.84 0.90 -4.16
C ARG A 65 -8.67 1.42 -5.01
N GLN A 66 -8.94 1.88 -6.23
CA GLN A 66 -7.90 2.25 -7.21
C GLN A 66 -7.59 3.75 -7.26
N ASP A 67 -8.36 4.58 -6.56
CA ASP A 67 -8.23 6.03 -6.53
C ASP A 67 -7.41 6.54 -5.32
N VAL A 68 -6.53 5.69 -4.78
CA VAL A 68 -5.77 5.93 -3.56
C VAL A 68 -4.25 5.95 -3.80
N ALA A 69 -3.59 6.94 -3.20
CA ALA A 69 -2.14 6.92 -2.97
C ALA A 69 -1.87 6.78 -1.47
N MET A 70 -0.81 6.08 -1.09
CA MET A 70 -0.41 5.96 0.31
C MET A 70 1.11 6.01 0.46
N THR A 71 1.56 6.57 1.58
CA THR A 71 2.98 6.54 1.98
C THR A 71 3.07 6.34 3.49
N GLY A 72 4.09 5.63 3.93
CA GLY A 72 4.30 5.36 5.34
C GLY A 72 5.32 4.24 5.51
N GLU A 73 6.28 4.45 6.38
CA GLU A 73 7.11 3.35 6.85
C GLU A 73 6.27 2.47 7.79
N ILE A 74 6.50 1.15 7.76
CA ILE A 74 5.76 0.21 8.58
C ILE A 74 6.71 -0.49 9.54
N SER A 75 6.33 -0.54 10.82
CA SER A 75 7.02 -1.35 11.82
C SER A 75 6.49 -2.79 11.84
N LEU A 76 7.22 -3.71 12.48
CA LEU A 76 6.77 -5.10 12.66
C LEU A 76 5.46 -5.23 13.46
N MET A 77 5.12 -4.22 14.26
CA MET A 77 3.86 -4.15 15.02
C MET A 77 2.71 -3.54 14.22
N GLY A 78 2.94 -3.16 12.95
CA GLY A 78 1.92 -2.53 12.10
C GLY A 78 1.74 -1.02 12.34
N LYS A 79 2.54 -0.38 13.21
CA LYS A 79 2.56 1.08 13.34
C LYS A 79 3.04 1.72 12.03
N ILE A 80 2.36 2.78 11.60
CA ILE A 80 2.72 3.63 10.48
C ILE A 80 3.59 4.79 10.99
N LEU A 81 4.81 4.87 10.47
CA LEU A 81 5.83 5.84 10.87
C LEU A 81 5.93 7.00 9.86
N PRO A 82 6.31 8.20 10.32
CA PRO A 82 6.42 9.38 9.47
C PRO A 82 7.46 9.20 8.37
N VAL A 83 7.27 9.94 7.29
CA VAL A 83 8.13 9.92 6.11
C VAL A 83 8.45 11.34 5.65
N GLY A 84 9.56 11.50 4.95
CA GLY A 84 9.89 12.77 4.29
C GLY A 84 9.11 12.99 2.99
N GLY A 85 9.18 14.23 2.49
CA GLY A 85 8.71 14.61 1.16
C GLY A 85 7.19 14.68 0.99
N ILE A 86 6.46 15.09 2.04
CA ILE A 86 4.98 15.17 2.01
C ILE A 86 4.49 16.13 0.93
N LYS A 87 5.18 17.25 0.74
CA LYS A 87 4.88 18.22 -0.32
C LYS A 87 4.96 17.58 -1.71
N GLU A 88 6.09 16.98 -2.04
CA GLU A 88 6.35 16.40 -3.36
C GLU A 88 5.42 15.21 -3.63
N LYS A 89 5.17 14.37 -2.62
CA LYS A 89 4.27 13.22 -2.71
C LYS A 89 2.82 13.65 -2.90
N THR A 90 2.37 14.70 -2.22
CA THR A 90 1.01 15.24 -2.38
C THR A 90 0.83 15.84 -3.78
N ILE A 91 1.82 16.59 -4.27
CA ILE A 91 1.81 17.12 -5.64
C ILE A 91 1.77 15.98 -6.67
N ALA A 92 2.57 14.93 -6.48
CA ALA A 92 2.60 13.77 -7.38
C ALA A 92 1.26 13.04 -7.39
N ALA A 93 0.65 12.80 -6.21
CA ALA A 93 -0.67 12.20 -6.08
C ALA A 93 -1.75 13.01 -6.82
N LYS A 94 -1.78 14.33 -6.61
CA LYS A 94 -2.72 15.21 -7.32
C LYS A 94 -2.51 15.16 -8.85
N ARG A 95 -1.26 15.15 -9.31
CA ARG A 95 -0.92 15.06 -10.74
C ARG A 95 -1.27 13.72 -11.36
N SER A 96 -1.22 12.62 -10.61
CA SER A 96 -1.64 11.30 -11.08
C SER A 96 -3.16 11.12 -11.07
N GLY A 97 -3.92 12.12 -10.60
CA GLY A 97 -5.38 12.09 -10.58
C GLY A 97 -5.99 11.20 -9.51
N VAL A 98 -5.22 10.80 -8.48
CA VAL A 98 -5.82 10.09 -7.34
C VAL A 98 -6.71 11.04 -6.54
N LYS A 99 -7.79 10.50 -5.98
CA LYS A 99 -8.76 11.28 -5.20
C LYS A 99 -8.48 11.21 -3.71
N CYS A 100 -7.85 10.12 -3.27
CA CYS A 100 -7.58 9.84 -1.87
C CYS A 100 -6.07 9.71 -1.62
N ILE A 101 -5.59 10.31 -0.54
CA ILE A 101 -4.22 10.14 -0.04
C ILE A 101 -4.22 9.69 1.42
N ILE A 102 -3.44 8.66 1.72
CA ILE A 102 -3.24 8.13 3.07
C ILE A 102 -1.83 8.51 3.54
N LEU A 103 -1.76 9.22 4.66
CA LEU A 103 -0.53 9.74 5.25
C LEU A 103 -0.38 9.30 6.72
N PRO A 104 0.85 9.19 7.25
CA PRO A 104 1.05 8.97 8.68
C PRO A 104 0.48 10.13 9.51
N GLU A 105 -0.12 9.86 10.67
CA GLU A 105 -0.63 10.90 11.58
C GLU A 105 0.45 11.91 11.98
N GLU A 106 1.69 11.43 12.18
CA GLU A 106 2.83 12.28 12.51
C GLU A 106 3.20 13.28 11.39
N ASN A 107 2.79 13.05 10.14
CA ASN A 107 3.00 13.96 9.01
C ASN A 107 1.86 14.98 8.79
N LYS A 108 0.84 15.00 9.65
CA LYS A 108 -0.32 15.90 9.53
C LYS A 108 0.04 17.37 9.56
N LYS A 109 1.02 17.75 10.37
CA LYS A 109 1.54 19.12 10.41
C LYS A 109 2.16 19.51 9.07
N ASP A 110 3.03 18.66 8.52
CA ASP A 110 3.68 18.91 7.23
C ASP A 110 2.67 19.06 6.09
N TYR A 111 1.56 18.29 6.14
CA TYR A 111 0.47 18.39 5.18
C TYR A 111 -0.33 19.70 5.33
N ASN A 112 -0.64 20.10 6.57
CA ASN A 112 -1.41 21.31 6.83
C ASN A 112 -0.65 22.60 6.48
N ASP A 113 0.68 22.55 6.48
CA ASP A 113 1.55 23.65 6.05
C ASP A 113 1.60 23.81 4.52
N LEU A 114 0.96 22.91 3.75
CA LEU A 114 0.92 22.98 2.29
C LEU A 114 -0.08 24.04 1.81
N PRO A 115 0.25 24.80 0.74
CA PRO A 115 -0.69 25.69 0.07
C PRO A 115 -1.97 24.99 -0.38
N GLN A 116 -3.11 25.69 -0.27
CA GLN A 116 -4.44 25.15 -0.60
C GLN A 116 -4.53 24.60 -2.02
N PHE A 117 -3.88 25.22 -3.01
CA PHE A 117 -3.89 24.72 -4.38
C PHE A 117 -3.28 23.31 -4.53
N ILE A 118 -2.50 22.84 -3.56
CA ILE A 118 -1.95 21.48 -3.52
C ILE A 118 -2.94 20.50 -2.88
N THR A 119 -3.61 20.91 -1.80
CA THR A 119 -4.46 20.05 -0.97
C THR A 119 -5.91 19.99 -1.43
N GLU A 120 -6.38 21.04 -2.11
CA GLU A 120 -7.76 21.17 -2.59
C GLU A 120 -8.15 20.00 -3.51
N GLY A 121 -9.32 19.41 -3.25
CA GLY A 121 -9.90 18.32 -4.01
C GLY A 121 -9.36 16.92 -3.65
N LEU A 122 -8.45 16.81 -2.68
CA LEU A 122 -7.98 15.52 -2.15
C LEU A 122 -8.75 15.14 -0.88
N GLU A 123 -9.28 13.92 -0.87
CA GLU A 123 -9.65 13.19 0.35
C GLU A 123 -8.36 12.77 1.06
N VAL A 124 -8.23 13.05 2.36
CA VAL A 124 -7.00 12.78 3.12
C VAL A 124 -7.32 11.98 4.37
N HIS A 125 -6.61 10.87 4.55
CA HIS A 125 -6.67 10.07 5.78
C HIS A 125 -5.32 10.09 6.48
N PHE A 126 -5.33 10.47 7.75
CA PHE A 126 -4.17 10.36 8.62
C PHE A 126 -4.31 9.11 9.48
N VAL A 127 -3.29 8.26 9.49
CA VAL A 127 -3.36 6.94 10.13
C VAL A 127 -2.19 6.71 11.09
N ASN A 128 -2.43 5.95 12.16
CA ASN A 128 -1.40 5.54 13.11
C ASN A 128 -0.98 4.09 12.91
N ASN A 129 -1.90 3.23 12.45
CA ASN A 129 -1.69 1.80 12.30
C ASN A 129 -2.23 1.27 10.97
N TYR A 130 -1.70 0.13 10.56
CA TYR A 130 -2.02 -0.48 9.28
C TYR A 130 -3.48 -0.93 9.15
N ASN A 131 -4.15 -1.28 10.25
CA ASN A 131 -5.57 -1.66 10.21
C ASN A 131 -6.47 -0.53 9.67
N GLU A 132 -6.14 0.73 9.99
CA GLU A 132 -6.87 1.88 9.45
C GLU A 132 -6.71 1.95 7.92
N ILE A 133 -5.50 1.69 7.40
CA ILE A 133 -5.25 1.60 5.96
C ILE A 133 -6.08 0.46 5.35
N PHE A 134 -6.07 -0.72 5.97
CA PHE A 134 -6.83 -1.88 5.51
C PHE A 134 -8.32 -1.55 5.36
N ASP A 135 -8.93 -0.93 6.37
CA ASP A 135 -10.34 -0.55 6.35
C ASP A 135 -10.64 0.46 5.24
N ILE A 136 -9.75 1.42 4.99
CA ILE A 136 -9.92 2.42 3.92
C ILE A 136 -9.84 1.79 2.53
N VAL A 137 -8.92 0.83 2.31
CA VAL A 137 -8.60 0.33 0.96
C VAL A 137 -9.34 -0.93 0.54
N PHE A 138 -9.81 -1.74 1.49
CA PHE A 138 -10.64 -2.94 1.26
C PHE A 138 -12.13 -2.71 1.56
N SER A 139 -12.54 -1.50 1.93
CA SER A 139 -13.96 -1.17 1.97
C SER A 139 -14.60 -1.31 0.58
N PRO A 140 -15.85 -1.80 0.47
CA PRO A 140 -16.55 -1.96 -0.80
C PRO A 140 -16.89 -0.59 -1.41
N ALA A 141 -15.91 0.03 -2.05
CA ALA A 141 -16.13 1.17 -2.93
C ALA A 141 -16.38 0.63 -4.34
N THR A 142 -17.58 0.93 -4.85
CA THR A 142 -18.12 0.62 -6.18
C THR A 142 -17.09 0.86 -7.29
N SER A 143 -16.30 -0.15 -7.64
CA SER A 143 -15.35 -0.09 -8.75
C SER A 143 -15.43 -1.38 -9.53
N THR A 144 -16.23 -1.36 -10.60
CA THR A 144 -16.39 -2.40 -11.62
C THR A 144 -15.13 -2.52 -12.47
N ILE A 145 -14.02 -2.91 -11.87
CA ILE A 145 -12.83 -3.31 -12.62
C ILE A 145 -12.79 -4.83 -12.56
N THR A 146 -13.30 -5.46 -13.62
CA THR A 146 -13.10 -6.88 -13.87
C THR A 146 -11.59 -7.12 -13.96
N PRO A 147 -10.98 -7.92 -13.08
CA PRO A 147 -9.57 -8.24 -13.20
C PRO A 147 -9.34 -8.95 -14.54
N PRO A 148 -8.23 -8.67 -15.26
CA PRO A 148 -7.89 -9.46 -16.44
C PRO A 148 -7.76 -10.92 -16.04
N SER A 149 -8.40 -11.81 -16.79
CA SER A 149 -8.39 -13.25 -16.52
C SER A 149 -6.95 -13.76 -16.47
N VAL A 150 -6.46 -14.10 -15.28
CA VAL A 150 -5.19 -14.81 -15.14
C VAL A 150 -5.44 -16.22 -15.68
N SER A 151 -5.02 -16.48 -16.92
CA SER A 151 -4.98 -17.82 -17.46
C SER A 151 -4.16 -18.69 -16.51
N LYS A 152 -4.78 -19.76 -16.01
CA LYS A 152 -4.17 -20.76 -15.13
C LYS A 152 -2.77 -21.09 -15.65
N PHE A 153 -1.73 -20.74 -14.89
CA PHE A 153 -0.39 -21.27 -15.13
C PHE A 153 -0.44 -22.77 -14.82
N THR A 154 -0.67 -23.58 -15.85
CA THR A 154 -0.36 -25.02 -15.80
C THR A 154 1.14 -25.14 -15.64
N ALA A 155 1.57 -25.61 -14.47
CA ALA A 155 2.94 -26.06 -14.26
C ALA A 155 3.23 -27.16 -15.29
N ALA A 156 4.05 -26.84 -16.28
CA ALA A 156 4.64 -27.85 -17.14
C ALA A 156 5.73 -28.55 -16.32
N THR A 157 5.43 -29.76 -15.87
CA THR A 157 6.42 -30.72 -15.39
C THR A 157 7.39 -31.01 -16.54
N VAL A 158 8.68 -30.84 -16.29
CA VAL A 158 9.78 -31.31 -17.15
C VAL A 158 10.31 -32.61 -16.56
#